data_AF-A0A957HBR5-F1
#
_entry.id   AF-A0A957HBR5-F1
#
_cell.length_a   1.000
_cell.length_b   1.000
_cell.length_c   1.000
_cell.angle_alpha   90.00
_cell.angle_beta   90.00
_cell.angle_gamma   90.00
#
_symmetry.space_group_name_H-M   'P 1'
#
loop_
_entity.id
_entity.type
_entity.pdbx_description
1 polymer ?
#
loop_
_entity_poly.entity_id
_entity_poly.type
_entity_poly.pdbx_seq_one_letter_code
_entity_poly.pdbx_strand_id
1 'polypeptide(L)'
;MLLKNTDIHIRDPFVLPVMAEKQYYLYGTTGPEAWTSSASGIDFYTSDDLQNWNGPFPAFRPLAGFWSDRNYWAPEVHYYRGVYYLFATFKAEGVCRGTQILAADSPRGPFLPINTGPSTPRDWECLDGTLFVDANEQPWMIFCHEWVQVGDGEICALRLSGDLKTTVGQPHVLF
;
A
#
# COMPACT_ATOMS: atom_id res chain seq x y z
N MET A 1 13.57 22.71 -0.51
CA MET A 1 14.87 22.25 -1.03
C MET A 1 14.63 20.87 -1.62
N LEU A 2 15.13 20.59 -2.82
CA LEU A 2 14.99 19.24 -3.40
C LEU A 2 15.94 18.28 -2.68
N LEU A 3 15.48 17.06 -2.44
CA LEU A 3 16.26 15.95 -1.90
C LEU A 3 16.84 15.12 -3.04
N LYS A 4 18.08 14.62 -2.92
CA LYS A 4 18.53 13.56 -3.83
C LYS A 4 17.87 12.25 -3.47
N ASN A 5 17.76 11.34 -4.43
CA ASN A 5 17.27 9.98 -4.18
C ASN A 5 18.07 9.25 -3.07
N THR A 6 19.37 9.55 -2.93
CA THR A 6 20.25 9.04 -1.87
C THR A 6 19.99 9.65 -0.48
N ASP A 7 19.26 10.77 -0.41
CA ASP A 7 18.98 11.48 0.84
C ASP A 7 17.64 11.04 1.46
N ILE A 8 16.81 10.32 0.70
CA ILE A 8 15.48 9.88 1.15
C ILE A 8 15.63 8.58 1.96
N HIS A 9 15.30 8.66 3.25
CA HIS A 9 15.28 7.50 4.13
C HIS A 9 13.91 6.80 4.07
N ILE A 10 13.75 5.92 3.09
CA ILE A 10 12.51 5.17 2.82
C ILE A 10 12.83 3.69 2.59
N ARG A 11 11.87 2.81 2.83
CA ARG A 11 11.94 1.40 2.42
C ARG A 11 10.83 1.08 1.44
N ASP A 12 11.01 0.00 0.69
CA ASP A 12 10.00 -0.55 -0.21
C ASP A 12 9.49 0.51 -1.21
N PRO A 13 10.39 1.18 -1.96
CA PRO A 13 10.03 2.32 -2.79
C PRO A 13 9.17 1.89 -3.98
N PHE A 14 7.95 2.43 -4.07
CA PHE A 14 7.08 2.28 -5.23
C PHE A 14 6.98 3.60 -6.00
N VAL A 15 7.24 3.55 -7.31
CA VAL A 15 7.20 4.73 -8.19
C VAL A 15 6.01 4.64 -9.14
N LEU A 16 5.09 5.60 -9.02
CA LEU A 16 3.96 5.79 -9.92
C LEU A 16 4.25 6.91 -10.93
N PRO A 17 4.42 6.61 -12.22
CA PRO A 17 4.49 7.63 -13.26
C PRO A 17 3.09 8.19 -13.59
N VAL A 18 2.94 9.51 -13.54
CA VAL A 18 1.71 10.22 -13.88
C VAL A 18 1.94 11.09 -15.11
N MET A 19 1.67 10.51 -16.29
CA MET A 19 2.02 11.10 -17.58
C MET A 19 1.36 12.45 -17.85
N ALA A 20 0.10 12.63 -17.43
CA ALA A 20 -0.63 13.88 -17.59
C ALA A 20 0.04 15.06 -16.85
N GLU A 21 0.76 14.75 -15.76
CA GLU A 21 1.49 15.73 -14.96
C GLU A 21 2.98 15.81 -15.32
N LYS A 22 3.50 14.85 -16.10
CA LYS A 22 4.94 14.64 -16.34
C LYS A 22 5.73 14.54 -15.04
N GLN A 23 5.18 13.79 -14.08
CA GLN A 23 5.75 13.61 -12.75
C GLN A 23 5.78 12.13 -12.38
N TYR A 24 6.77 11.75 -11.60
CA TYR A 24 6.86 10.51 -10.85
C TYR A 24 6.45 10.78 -9.40
N TYR A 25 5.70 9.85 -8.83
CA TYR A 25 5.32 9.85 -7.42
C TYR A 25 6.00 8.67 -6.73
N LEU A 26 6.76 8.95 -5.68
CA LEU A 26 7.40 7.92 -4.86
C LEU A 26 6.65 7.77 -3.55
N TYR A 27 6.25 6.54 -3.25
CA TYR A 27 5.70 6.11 -1.97
C TYR A 27 6.61 5.05 -1.39
N GLY A 28 6.57 4.88 -0.07
CA GLY A 28 7.28 3.80 0.60
C GLY A 28 7.12 3.89 2.10
N THR A 29 7.63 2.89 2.80
CA THR A 29 7.64 2.85 4.25
C THR A 29 8.55 3.95 4.79
N THR A 30 8.01 4.83 5.64
CA THR A 30 8.77 5.89 6.31
C THR A 30 9.87 5.25 7.17
N GLY A 31 11.15 5.42 6.78
CA GLY A 31 12.28 4.70 7.37
C GLY A 31 12.36 4.77 8.90
N PRO A 32 12.28 5.97 9.52
CA PRO A 32 12.28 6.13 10.97
C PRO A 32 11.14 5.43 11.72
N GLU A 33 10.02 5.12 11.04
CA GLU A 33 8.82 4.53 11.62
C GLU A 33 8.64 3.04 11.23
N ALA A 34 9.56 2.48 10.43
CA ALA A 34 9.42 1.13 9.90
C ALA A 34 9.29 0.07 11.00
N TRP A 35 10.00 0.23 12.12
CA TRP A 35 10.06 -0.80 13.18
C TRP A 35 9.53 -0.30 14.52
N THR A 36 8.80 0.81 14.53
CA THR A 36 8.23 1.40 15.75
C THR A 36 6.87 0.79 16.09
N SER A 37 6.46 0.95 17.35
CA SER A 37 5.13 0.52 17.83
C SER A 37 4.01 1.47 17.43
N SER A 38 4.32 2.54 16.68
CA SER A 38 3.36 3.44 16.08
C SER A 38 3.85 3.97 14.73
N ALA A 39 2.93 4.36 13.84
CA ALA A 39 3.23 5.03 12.58
C ALA A 39 2.27 6.21 12.37
N SER A 40 2.77 7.29 11.74
CA SER A 40 2.03 8.55 11.58
C SER A 40 1.21 8.59 10.29
N GLY A 41 1.56 7.79 9.29
CA GLY A 41 0.90 7.80 7.99
C GLY A 41 1.79 7.30 6.86
N ILE A 42 1.38 7.60 5.64
CA ILE A 42 2.18 7.38 4.42
C ILE A 42 2.40 8.72 3.76
N ASP A 43 3.64 8.96 3.34
CA ASP A 43 4.05 10.15 2.61
C ASP A 43 4.35 9.82 1.15
N PHE A 44 4.36 10.86 0.33
CA PHE A 44 4.81 10.81 -1.05
C PHE A 44 5.85 11.88 -1.36
N TYR A 45 6.62 11.63 -2.40
CA TYR A 45 7.54 12.58 -3.01
C TYR A 45 7.22 12.70 -4.50
N THR A 46 7.56 13.84 -5.11
CA THR A 46 7.42 14.04 -6.57
C THR A 46 8.76 14.33 -7.23
N SER A 47 8.98 13.82 -8.43
CA SER A 47 10.18 14.08 -9.23
C SER A 47 9.85 14.07 -10.72
N ASP A 48 10.57 14.84 -11.53
CA ASP A 48 10.52 14.76 -12.99
C ASP A 48 11.68 13.95 -13.60
N ASP A 49 12.69 13.57 -12.81
CA ASP A 49 13.94 12.96 -13.29
C ASP A 49 14.41 11.72 -12.50
N LEU A 50 13.65 11.30 -11.48
CA LEU A 50 13.96 10.19 -10.54
C LEU A 50 15.22 10.39 -9.68
N GLN A 51 15.87 11.55 -9.77
CA GLN A 51 17.10 11.88 -9.05
C GLN A 51 16.87 12.94 -7.98
N ASN A 52 16.08 13.97 -8.31
CA ASN A 52 15.75 15.09 -7.44
C ASN A 52 14.26 15.03 -7.09
N TRP A 53 13.98 15.01 -5.79
CA TRP A 53 12.65 14.78 -5.26
C TRP A 53 12.19 15.95 -4.40
N ASN A 54 10.92 16.29 -4.51
CA ASN A 54 10.24 17.27 -3.66
C ASN A 54 9.33 16.54 -2.67
N GLY A 55 9.37 16.92 -1.40
CA GLY A 55 8.63 16.25 -0.32
C GLY A 55 9.47 16.12 0.96
N PRO A 56 9.02 15.31 1.94
CA PRO A 56 7.79 14.49 1.91
C PRO A 56 6.51 15.32 2.00
N PHE A 57 5.43 14.79 1.45
CA PHE A 57 4.06 15.32 1.57
C PHE A 57 3.11 14.23 2.07
N PRO A 58 2.09 14.55 2.88
CA PRO A 58 1.16 13.55 3.40
C PRO A 58 0.26 12.98 2.30
N ALA A 59 0.33 11.67 2.06
CA ALA A 59 -0.60 10.93 1.19
C ALA A 59 -1.78 10.36 1.99
N PHE A 60 -1.49 9.82 3.18
CA PHE A 60 -2.47 9.23 4.08
C PHE A 60 -2.12 9.59 5.52
N ARG A 61 -3.15 9.96 6.29
CA ARG A 61 -3.10 10.04 7.75
C ARG A 61 -4.33 9.30 8.29
N PRO A 62 -4.16 8.45 9.31
CA PRO A 62 -5.26 7.66 9.85
C PRO A 62 -6.32 8.57 10.46
N LEU A 63 -7.59 8.30 10.15
CA LEU A 63 -8.72 8.96 10.81
C LEU A 63 -8.84 8.50 12.27
N ALA A 64 -9.52 9.28 13.10
CA ALA A 64 -9.88 8.84 14.45
C ALA A 64 -10.65 7.51 14.37
N GLY A 65 -10.20 6.50 15.13
CA GLY A 65 -10.78 5.17 15.13
C GLY A 65 -10.31 4.25 13.99
N PHE A 66 -9.31 4.65 13.20
CA PHE A 66 -8.62 3.72 12.31
C PHE A 66 -8.03 2.57 13.14
N TRP A 67 -8.21 1.34 12.68
CA TRP A 67 -7.97 0.14 13.48
C TRP A 67 -6.49 -0.15 13.75
N SER A 68 -5.59 0.41 12.94
CA SER A 68 -4.16 0.12 12.95
C SER A 68 -3.36 1.27 13.56
N ASP A 69 -2.40 0.92 14.40
CA ASP A 69 -1.49 1.86 15.04
C ASP A 69 -0.06 1.79 14.48
N ARG A 70 0.34 0.70 13.81
CA ARG A 70 1.74 0.46 13.41
C ARG A 70 1.86 -0.25 12.07
N ASN A 71 3.11 -0.43 11.64
CA ASN A 71 3.50 -1.16 10.44
C ASN A 71 2.86 -0.65 9.14
N TYR A 72 2.87 0.68 8.94
CA TYR A 72 2.35 1.32 7.72
C TYR A 72 3.39 1.12 6.61
N TRP A 73 3.35 -0.07 6.00
CA TRP A 73 4.45 -0.63 5.23
C TRP A 73 4.12 -0.86 3.76
N ALA A 74 5.17 -0.82 2.94
CA ALA A 74 5.21 -1.12 1.52
C ALA A 74 4.00 -0.56 0.73
N PRO A 75 3.73 0.76 0.82
CA PRO A 75 2.63 1.35 0.10
C PRO A 75 2.87 1.33 -1.41
N GLU A 76 1.90 0.80 -2.16
CA GLU A 76 1.85 0.91 -3.60
C GLU A 76 0.61 1.68 -4.04
N VAL A 77 0.75 2.56 -5.03
CA VAL A 77 -0.38 3.32 -5.58
C VAL A 77 -0.62 2.96 -7.03
N HIS A 78 -1.83 2.48 -7.31
CA HIS A 78 -2.25 2.03 -8.63
C HIS A 78 -3.37 2.90 -9.17
N TYR A 79 -3.27 3.35 -10.42
CA TYR A 79 -4.39 3.97 -11.12
C TYR A 79 -5.26 2.89 -11.74
N TYR A 80 -6.52 2.80 -11.31
CA TYR A 80 -7.47 1.80 -11.78
C TYR A 80 -8.83 2.45 -11.98
N ARG A 81 -9.39 2.34 -13.21
CA ARG A 81 -10.74 2.79 -13.56
C ARG A 81 -11.09 4.21 -13.10
N GLY A 82 -10.17 5.16 -13.26
CA GLY A 82 -10.42 6.57 -12.94
C GLY A 82 -9.98 7.00 -11.54
N VAL A 83 -9.58 6.07 -10.69
CA VAL A 83 -9.29 6.31 -9.26
C VAL A 83 -7.87 5.84 -8.93
N TYR A 84 -7.22 6.50 -7.97
CA TYR A 84 -5.95 6.05 -7.41
C TYR A 84 -6.21 5.21 -6.17
N TYR A 85 -5.65 4.00 -6.12
CA TYR A 85 -5.78 3.08 -5.01
C TYR A 85 -4.44 2.85 -4.35
N LEU A 86 -4.37 3.16 -3.06
CA LEU A 86 -3.22 2.89 -2.21
C LEU A 86 -3.44 1.54 -1.53
N PHE A 87 -2.56 0.59 -1.82
CA PHE A 87 -2.44 -0.66 -1.08
C PHE A 87 -1.32 -0.47 -0.07
N ALA A 88 -1.61 -0.67 1.20
CA ALA A 88 -0.58 -0.60 2.23
C ALA A 88 -0.86 -1.63 3.33
N THR A 89 0.22 -2.09 3.93
CA THR A 89 0.17 -3.02 5.04
C THR A 89 0.00 -2.26 6.35
N PHE A 90 -0.73 -2.86 7.28
CA PHE A 90 -1.13 -2.27 8.55
C PHE A 90 -1.16 -3.34 9.65
N LYS A 91 -0.92 -2.95 10.90
CA LYS A 91 -1.02 -3.83 12.08
C LYS A 91 -1.53 -3.09 13.30
N ALA A 92 -2.13 -3.84 14.22
CA ALA A 92 -2.40 -3.40 15.58
C ALA A 92 -2.00 -4.49 16.58
N GLU A 93 -1.85 -4.11 17.85
CA GLU A 93 -1.69 -5.09 18.91
C GLU A 93 -2.90 -6.04 18.99
N GLY A 94 -2.65 -7.35 19.04
CA GLY A 94 -3.70 -8.37 19.08
C GLY A 94 -4.48 -8.58 17.77
N VAL A 95 -4.08 -7.93 16.68
CA VAL A 95 -4.68 -8.10 15.34
C VAL A 95 -3.60 -8.54 14.37
N CYS A 96 -3.88 -9.57 13.56
CA CYS A 96 -2.96 -9.99 12.51
C CYS A 96 -2.71 -8.85 11.52
N ARG A 97 -1.49 -8.77 11.00
CA ARG A 97 -1.11 -7.81 9.97
C ARG A 97 -1.89 -8.08 8.70
N GLY A 98 -2.22 -7.03 7.95
CA GLY A 98 -2.87 -7.21 6.67
C GLY A 98 -2.77 -6.00 5.78
N THR A 99 -2.96 -6.22 4.48
CA THR A 99 -3.03 -5.14 3.50
C THR A 99 -4.45 -4.60 3.42
N GLN A 100 -4.59 -3.29 3.57
CA GLN A 100 -5.84 -2.57 3.34
C GLN A 100 -5.73 -1.70 2.09
N ILE A 101 -6.85 -1.56 1.40
CA ILE A 101 -6.99 -0.73 0.20
C ILE A 101 -7.64 0.59 0.61
N LEU A 102 -7.05 1.69 0.17
CA LEU A 102 -7.54 3.05 0.31
C LEU A 102 -7.67 3.68 -1.08
N ALA A 103 -8.48 4.72 -1.24
CA ALA A 103 -8.71 5.38 -2.52
C ALA A 103 -8.61 6.90 -2.43
N ALA A 104 -8.23 7.53 -3.54
CA ALA A 104 -8.23 8.98 -3.75
C ALA A 104 -8.49 9.33 -5.22
N ASP A 105 -8.97 10.56 -5.46
CA ASP A 105 -9.17 11.10 -6.80
C ASP A 105 -7.84 11.57 -7.46
N SER A 106 -6.75 11.61 -6.70
CA SER A 106 -5.46 12.17 -7.07
C SER A 106 -4.33 11.28 -6.54
N PRO A 107 -3.17 11.19 -7.23
CA PRO A 107 -2.01 10.47 -6.70
C PRO A 107 -1.51 11.10 -5.39
N ARG A 108 -1.82 12.37 -5.13
CA ARG A 108 -1.44 13.09 -3.91
C ARG A 108 -2.26 12.69 -2.67
N GLY A 109 -3.31 11.89 -2.82
CA GLY A 109 -4.30 11.69 -1.76
C GLY A 109 -5.20 12.93 -1.55
N PRO A 110 -5.82 13.09 -0.36
CA PRO A 110 -5.73 12.17 0.77
C PRO A 110 -6.37 10.81 0.44
N PHE A 111 -5.65 9.73 0.68
CA PHE A 111 -6.20 8.38 0.54
C PHE A 111 -7.11 8.05 1.72
N LEU A 112 -8.30 7.52 1.45
CA LEU A 112 -9.28 7.16 2.48
C LEU A 112 -9.64 5.67 2.38
N PRO A 113 -9.80 4.96 3.51
CA PRO A 113 -10.25 3.57 3.51
C PRO A 113 -11.56 3.38 2.75
N ILE A 114 -11.61 2.38 1.87
CA ILE A 114 -12.83 2.01 1.14
C ILE A 114 -13.59 0.84 1.77
N ASN A 115 -13.05 0.29 2.86
CA ASN A 115 -13.58 -0.81 3.67
C ASN A 115 -13.17 -0.63 5.14
N THR A 116 -13.73 -1.45 6.05
CA THR A 116 -13.55 -1.31 7.51
C THR A 116 -12.30 -2.00 8.08
N GLY A 117 -11.43 -2.57 7.23
CA GLY A 117 -10.22 -3.25 7.67
C GLY A 117 -9.46 -3.88 6.51
N PRO A 118 -8.46 -4.75 6.78
CA PRO A 118 -7.66 -5.34 5.72
C PRO A 118 -8.50 -6.16 4.75
N SER A 119 -8.08 -6.17 3.49
CA SER A 119 -8.66 -7.00 2.43
C SER A 119 -8.09 -8.42 2.44
N THR A 120 -6.92 -8.62 3.06
CA THR A 120 -6.38 -9.96 3.33
C THR A 120 -7.17 -10.67 4.45
N PRO A 121 -7.09 -12.02 4.56
CA PRO A 121 -7.74 -12.75 5.64
C PRO A 121 -7.37 -12.22 7.03
N ARG A 122 -8.33 -12.16 7.95
CA ARG A 122 -8.17 -11.49 9.25
C ARG A 122 -7.39 -12.31 10.28
N ASP A 123 -7.32 -13.61 10.07
CA ASP A 123 -6.62 -14.60 10.90
C ASP A 123 -5.23 -14.95 10.34
N TRP A 124 -4.80 -14.28 9.26
CA TRP A 124 -3.50 -14.44 8.65
C TRP A 124 -2.64 -13.19 8.88
N GLU A 125 -1.38 -13.38 9.24
CA GLU A 125 -0.34 -12.38 9.18
C GLU A 125 0.02 -12.19 7.70
N CYS A 126 -0.57 -11.17 7.08
CA CYS A 126 -0.34 -10.85 5.68
C CYS A 126 0.36 -9.49 5.51
N LEU A 127 1.05 -9.35 4.39
CA LEU A 127 1.75 -8.12 4.01
C LEU A 127 1.94 -7.99 2.50
N ASP A 128 2.38 -6.79 2.11
CA ASP A 128 2.86 -6.43 0.77
C ASP A 128 1.87 -6.75 -0.36
N GLY A 129 0.58 -6.47 -0.13
CA GLY A 129 -0.43 -6.60 -1.17
C GLY A 129 -0.25 -5.60 -2.31
N THR A 130 -0.24 -6.09 -3.54
CA THR A 130 -0.16 -5.31 -4.79
C THR A 130 -1.33 -5.63 -5.72
N LEU A 131 -1.69 -4.69 -6.61
CA LEU A 131 -2.74 -4.87 -7.59
C LEU A 131 -2.21 -5.54 -8.86
N PHE A 132 -2.88 -6.61 -9.27
CA PHE A 132 -2.74 -7.21 -10.59
C PHE A 132 -4.09 -7.21 -11.31
N VAL A 133 -4.13 -6.79 -12.58
CA VAL A 133 -5.33 -6.87 -13.41
C VAL A 133 -5.08 -7.86 -14.53
N ASP A 134 -5.89 -8.91 -14.58
CA ASP A 134 -5.70 -9.97 -15.58
C ASP A 134 -6.19 -9.57 -16.98
N ALA A 135 -5.97 -10.46 -17.96
CA ALA A 135 -6.34 -10.24 -19.36
C ALA A 135 -7.86 -10.11 -19.59
N ASN A 136 -8.70 -10.51 -18.63
CA ASN A 136 -10.15 -10.35 -18.65
C ASN A 136 -10.60 -9.13 -17.82
N GLU A 137 -9.68 -8.20 -17.54
CA GLU A 137 -9.89 -6.99 -16.75
C GLU A 137 -10.35 -7.25 -15.31
N GLN A 138 -10.05 -8.43 -14.76
CA GLN A 138 -10.42 -8.77 -13.40
C GLN A 138 -9.30 -8.35 -12.44
N PRO A 139 -9.62 -7.60 -11.37
CA PRO A 139 -8.61 -7.21 -10.40
C PRO A 139 -8.35 -8.33 -9.39
N TRP A 140 -7.08 -8.48 -9.06
CA TRP A 140 -6.52 -9.41 -8.09
C TRP A 140 -5.58 -8.65 -7.17
N MET A 141 -5.56 -9.04 -5.90
CA MET A 141 -4.49 -8.68 -4.98
C MET A 141 -3.51 -9.84 -4.91
N ILE A 142 -2.23 -9.58 -5.16
CA ILE A 142 -1.14 -10.50 -4.86
C ILE A 142 -0.52 -10.06 -3.55
N PHE A 143 -0.35 -10.95 -2.57
CA PHE A 143 0.14 -10.60 -1.23
C PHE A 143 0.92 -11.76 -0.60
N CYS A 144 1.67 -11.49 0.46
CA CYS A 144 2.43 -12.49 1.21
C CYS A 144 1.63 -13.01 2.40
N HIS A 145 1.64 -14.33 2.62
CA HIS A 145 1.34 -14.94 3.93
C HIS A 145 2.65 -15.07 4.69
N GLU A 146 2.77 -14.32 5.78
CA GLU A 146 4.03 -14.07 6.45
C GLU A 146 4.61 -15.36 7.06
N TRP A 147 5.86 -15.66 6.71
CA TRP A 147 6.61 -16.81 7.19
C TRP A 147 6.66 -16.95 8.73
N VAL A 148 6.49 -15.85 9.47
CA VAL A 148 6.43 -15.89 10.95
C VAL A 148 5.22 -16.68 11.47
N GLN A 149 4.17 -16.81 10.66
CA GLN A 149 2.99 -17.61 10.98
C GLN A 149 3.05 -19.02 10.35
N VAL A 150 3.49 -19.13 9.09
CA VAL A 150 3.42 -20.40 8.31
C VAL A 150 4.74 -21.15 8.16
N GLY A 151 5.86 -20.58 8.61
CA GLY A 151 7.19 -21.18 8.52
C GLY A 151 7.84 -20.97 7.16
N ASP A 152 7.26 -21.55 6.10
CA ASP A 152 7.65 -21.29 4.71
C ASP A 152 6.72 -20.22 4.15
N GLY A 153 7.27 -19.03 3.83
CA GLY A 153 6.47 -17.88 3.43
C GLY A 153 5.82 -18.11 2.08
N GLU A 154 4.53 -17.79 1.96
CA GLU A 154 3.75 -18.05 0.75
C GLU A 154 3.42 -16.75 0.02
N ILE A 155 3.40 -16.77 -1.31
CA ILE A 155 2.76 -15.73 -2.12
C ILE A 155 1.38 -16.20 -2.52
N CYS A 156 0.37 -15.37 -2.27
CA CYS A 156 -1.03 -15.67 -2.50
C CYS A 156 -1.67 -14.68 -3.49
N ALA A 157 -2.71 -15.13 -4.18
CA ALA A 157 -3.59 -14.31 -5.00
C ALA A 157 -5.02 -14.32 -4.46
N LEU A 158 -5.67 -13.17 -4.40
CA LEU A 158 -7.07 -13.03 -3.98
C LEU A 158 -7.82 -12.12 -4.94
N ARG A 159 -8.91 -12.61 -5.54
CA ARG A 159 -9.71 -11.82 -6.47
C ARG A 159 -10.44 -10.69 -5.73
N LEU A 160 -10.51 -9.53 -6.35
CA LEU A 160 -11.23 -8.36 -5.85
C LEU A 160 -12.49 -8.08 -6.68
N SER A 161 -13.46 -7.39 -6.09
CA SER A 161 -14.59 -6.82 -6.84
C SER A 161 -14.11 -5.74 -7.79
N GLY A 162 -14.88 -5.44 -8.84
CA GLY A 162 -14.50 -4.45 -9.86
C GLY A 162 -14.35 -3.00 -9.36
N ASP A 163 -14.72 -2.72 -8.11
CA ASP A 163 -14.52 -1.45 -7.39
C ASP A 163 -13.48 -1.56 -6.26
N LEU A 164 -12.84 -2.72 -6.13
CA LEU A 164 -11.81 -3.10 -5.15
C LEU A 164 -12.27 -3.08 -3.68
N LYS A 165 -13.57 -2.87 -3.39
CA LYS A 165 -14.07 -2.75 -2.01
C LYS A 165 -14.17 -4.07 -1.27
N THR A 166 -14.36 -5.16 -2.01
CA THR A 166 -14.62 -6.50 -1.46
C THR A 166 -13.79 -7.56 -2.16
N THR A 167 -13.56 -8.67 -1.49
CA THR A 167 -12.89 -9.85 -2.04
C THR A 167 -13.90 -10.80 -2.66
N VAL A 168 -13.47 -11.60 -3.62
CA VAL A 168 -14.31 -12.56 -4.33
C VAL A 168 -13.70 -13.95 -4.21
N GLY A 169 -14.29 -14.79 -3.34
CA GLY A 169 -13.79 -16.14 -3.10
C GLY A 169 -12.71 -16.19 -2.02
N GLN A 170 -11.85 -17.21 -2.10
CA GLN A 170 -10.78 -17.47 -1.13
C GLN A 170 -9.41 -17.19 -1.74
N PRO A 171 -8.38 -16.91 -0.93
CA PRO A 171 -7.01 -16.80 -1.41
C PRO A 171 -6.52 -18.10 -2.05
N HIS A 172 -5.67 -17.98 -3.06
CA HIS A 172 -4.98 -19.06 -3.73
C HIS A 172 -3.48 -18.91 -3.51
N VAL A 173 -2.84 -19.91 -2.90
CA VAL A 173 -1.37 -19.97 -2.82
C VAL A 173 -0.81 -20.15 -4.23
N LEU A 174 0.15 -19.32 -4.60
CA LEU A 174 0.86 -19.38 -5.87
C LEU A 174 2.13 -20.21 -5.76
N PHE A 175 2.94 -19.96 -4.73
CA PHE A 175 4.17 -20.68 -4.40
C PHE A 175 4.64 -20.32 -2.99
#